data_AF-A0A2K3J628-F1
#
_entry.id   AF-A0A2K3J628-F1
#
_cell.length_a   1.000
_cell.length_b   1.000
_cell.length_c   1.000
_cell.angle_alpha   90.00
_cell.angle_beta   90.00
_cell.angle_gamma   90.00
#
_symmetry.space_group_name_H-M   'P 1'
#
loop_
_entity.id
_entity.type
_entity.pdbx_description
1 polymer ?
#
loop_
_entity_poly.entity_id
_entity_poly.type
_entity_poly.pdbx_seq_one_letter_code
_entity_poly.pdbx_strand_id
1 'polypeptide(L)' 'MMQENTKKELSGEWLLLFNDEIVDHSKNIEDILKLCEEKYPAEKFPDDEIKISKVIDGTSRVI' A
#
# COMPACT_ATOMS: atom_id res chain seq x y z
N MET A 1 6.52 15.99 9.37
CA MET A 1 6.82 16.18 7.94
C MET A 1 7.63 14.97 7.47
N MET A 2 6.97 13.92 7.01
CA MET A 2 7.57 12.74 6.37
C MET A 2 6.61 12.33 5.24
N GLN A 3 6.47 13.14 4.20
CA GLN A 3 5.51 12.80 3.13
C GLN A 3 5.94 13.16 1.71
N GLU A 4 7.00 13.94 1.47
CA GLU A 4 7.35 14.34 0.10
C GLU A 4 8.50 13.53 -0.52
N ASN A 5 9.50 13.10 0.25
CA ASN A 5 10.65 12.38 -0.33
C ASN A 5 10.33 10.92 -0.68
N THR A 6 9.56 10.22 0.15
CA THR A 6 9.19 8.82 -0.08
C THR A 6 8.34 8.63 -1.34
N LYS A 7 7.53 9.63 -1.71
CA LYS A 7 6.61 9.53 -2.85
C LYS A 7 7.31 9.53 -4.20
N LYS A 8 8.45 10.22 -4.34
CA LYS A 8 9.22 10.23 -5.59
C LYS A 8 9.96 8.92 -5.84
N GLU A 9 10.45 8.27 -4.79
CA GLU A 9 11.15 6.98 -4.91
C GLU A 9 10.19 5.82 -5.23
N LEU A 10 8.94 5.91 -4.76
CA LEU A 10 7.91 4.89 -4.96
C LEU A 10 7.05 5.10 -6.20
N SER A 11 7.45 6.01 -7.11
CA SER A 11 6.67 6.28 -8.32
C SER A 11 6.57 5.04 -9.22
N GLY A 12 5.34 4.68 -9.61
CA GLY A 12 5.05 3.48 -10.38
C GLY A 12 4.80 2.23 -9.53
N GLU A 13 5.01 2.30 -8.22
CA GLU A 13 4.82 1.17 -7.29
C GLU A 13 3.41 1.14 -6.71
N TRP A 14 3.03 -0.05 -6.28
CA TRP A 14 1.83 -0.35 -5.50
C TRP A 14 2.20 -0.31 -4.02
N LEU A 15 1.37 0.36 -3.23
CA LEU A 15 1.52 0.50 -1.79
C LEU A 15 0.46 -0.35 -1.11
N LEU A 16 0.85 -1.07 -0.08
CA LEU A 16 -0.07 -1.64 0.89
C LEU A 16 -0.18 -0.68 2.07
N LEU A 17 -1.39 -0.25 2.36
CA LEU A 17 -1.70 0.58 3.51
C LEU A 17 -2.54 -0.22 4.50
N PHE A 18 -2.13 -0.18 5.75
CA PHE A 18 -2.86 -0.73 6.89
C PHE A 18 -3.22 0.45 7.81
N ASN A 19 -4.50 0.75 7.99
CA ASN A 19 -4.98 1.92 8.71
C ASN A 19 -4.31 3.23 8.25
N ASP A 20 -4.26 3.43 6.93
CA ASP A 20 -3.62 4.58 6.26
C ASP A 20 -2.09 4.70 6.46
N GLU A 21 -1.43 3.73 7.09
CA GLU A 21 0.03 3.66 7.16
C GLU A 21 0.59 2.74 6.08
N ILE A 22 1.61 3.19 5.34
CA ILE A 22 2.29 2.38 4.34
C ILE A 22 3.12 1.31 5.07
N VAL A 23 2.71 0.05 4.92
CA VAL A 23 3.39 -1.10 5.53
C VAL A 23 4.30 -1.83 4.54
N ASP A 24 4.01 -1.75 3.24
CA ASP A 24 4.77 -2.42 2.20
C ASP A 24 4.58 -1.75 0.83
N HIS A 25 5.48 -2.02 -0.12
CA HIS A 25 5.40 -1.52 -1.49
C HIS A 25 6.09 -2.45 -2.50
N SER A 26 5.56 -2.54 -3.73
CA SER A 26 6.15 -3.32 -4.82
C SER A 26 5.75 -2.76 -6.18
N LYS A 27 6.64 -2.94 -7.17
CA LYS A 27 6.32 -2.65 -8.58
C LYS A 27 5.26 -3.59 -9.15
N ASN A 28 5.09 -4.78 -8.56
CA ASN A 28 4.12 -5.77 -9.00
C ASN A 28 2.93 -5.84 -8.02
N ILE A 29 1.72 -5.74 -8.57
CA ILE A 29 0.48 -5.82 -7.79
C ILE A 29 0.26 -7.21 -7.18
N GLU A 30 0.70 -8.27 -7.85
CA GLU A 30 0.53 -9.63 -7.36
C GLU A 30 1.29 -9.88 -6.05
N ASP A 31 2.45 -9.25 -5.88
CA ASP A 31 3.22 -9.35 -4.65
C ASP A 31 2.47 -8.69 -3.49
N ILE A 32 1.86 -7.52 -3.73
CA ILE A 32 1.05 -6.80 -2.73
C ILE A 32 -0.20 -7.59 -2.36
N LEU A 33 -0.89 -8.18 -3.36
CA LEU A 33 -2.08 -8.99 -3.12
C LEU A 33 -1.77 -10.23 -2.26
N LYS A 34 -0.70 -10.96 -2.60
CA LYS A 34 -0.25 -12.11 -1.79
C LYS A 34 0.09 -11.68 -0.37
N LEU A 35 0.82 -10.58 -0.22
CA LEU A 35 1.20 -10.08 1.10
C LEU A 35 -0.01 -9.65 1.93
N CYS A 36 -1.01 -9.05 1.28
CA CYS A 36 -2.28 -8.70 1.90
C CYS A 36 -2.99 -9.94 2.44
N GLU A 37 -3.12 -11.00 1.65
CA GLU A 37 -3.76 -12.26 2.06
C GLU A 37 -2.97 -13.00 3.15
N GLU A 38 -1.64 -13.04 3.06
CA GLU A 38 -0.79 -13.76 4.01
C GLU A 38 -0.66 -13.06 5.36
N LYS A 39 -0.45 -11.73 5.36
CA LYS A 39 -0.16 -10.96 6.58
C LYS A 39 -1.40 -10.35 7.21
N TYR A 40 -2.39 -9.98 6.40
CA TYR A 40 -3.57 -9.23 6.84
C TYR A 40 -4.89 -9.91 6.45
N PRO A 41 -5.11 -11.17 6.89
CA PRO A 41 -6.37 -11.86 6.60
C PRO A 41 -7.55 -11.15 7.29
N ALA A 42 -8.64 -10.98 6.55
CA ALA A 42 -9.84 -10.27 7.03
C ALA A 42 -10.44 -10.86 8.32
N GLU A 43 -10.25 -12.16 8.56
CA GLU A 43 -10.71 -12.83 9.78
C GLU A 43 -9.96 -12.38 11.05
N LYS A 44 -8.72 -11.90 10.92
CA LYS A 44 -7.91 -11.42 12.05
C LYS A 44 -8.02 -9.91 12.27
N PHE A 45 -8.35 -9.17 11.22
CA PHE A 45 -8.39 -7.72 11.19
C PHE A 45 -9.72 -7.23 10.61
N PRO A 46 -10.88 -7.56 11.23
CA PRO A 46 -12.19 -7.24 10.68
C PRO A 46 -12.54 -5.75 10.75
N ASP A 47 -11.95 -5.03 11.71
CA ASP A 47 -12.19 -3.60 11.96
C ASP A 47 -11.10 -2.69 11.36
N ASP A 48 -9.99 -3.27 10.89
CA ASP A 48 -8.88 -2.52 10.30
C ASP A 48 -9.08 -2.29 8.81
N GLU A 49 -8.60 -1.15 8.33
CA GLU A 49 -8.76 -0.75 6.94
C GLU A 49 -7.50 -1.08 6.14
N ILE A 50 -7.63 -2.02 5.21
CA ILE A 50 -6.54 -2.41 4.30
C ILE A 50 -6.81 -1.79 2.94
N LYS A 51 -5.89 -0.95 2.45
CA LYS A 51 -5.98 -0.31 1.13
C LYS A 51 -4.78 -0.66 0.29
N ILE A 52 -5.00 -0.81 -1.01
CA ILE A 52 -3.93 -0.91 -2.00
C ILE A 52 -4.00 0.33 -2.89
N SER A 53 -2.90 1.07 -2.99
CA SER A 53 -2.85 2.31 -3.78
C SER A 53 -1.71 2.26 -4.78
N LYS A 54 -1.92 2.82 -5.98
CA LYS A 54 -0.85 2.96 -6.97
C LYS A 54 -0.29 4.38 -6.95
N VAL A 55 1.02 4.51 -6.97
CA VAL A 55 1.70 5.81 -7.13
C VAL A 55 1.87 6.07 -8.62
N ILE A 56 1.16 7.05 -9.17
CA ILE A 56 1.16 7.32 -10.63
C ILE A 56 2.18 8.39 -11.03
N ASP A 57 2.51 9.33 -10.13
CA ASP A 57 3.48 10.41 -10.40
C ASP A 57 3.93 11.10 -9.10
N GLY A 58 4.35 10.32 -8.10
CA GLY A 58 4.58 10.84 -6.74
C GLY A 58 3.32 11.32 -6.00
N THR A 59 2.14 11.06 -6.58
CA THR A 59 0.84 11.24 -5.94
C THR A 59 0.17 9.87 -5.87
N SER A 60 -0.14 9.41 -4.65
CA SER A 60 -0.96 8.20 -4.46
C SER A 60 -2.40 8.50 -4.84
N ARG A 61 -3.01 7.67 -5.67
CA ARG A 61 -4.46 7.67 -5.89
C ARG A 61 -5.02 6.40 -5.29
N VAL A 62 -5.98 6.56 -4.38
CA VAL A 62 -6.81 5.48 -3.87
C VAL A 62 -7.82 5.17 -4.98
N ILE A 63 -7.91 3.90 -5.38
CA ILE A 63 -8.88 3.39 -6.36
C ILE A 63 -9.96 2.61 -5.62
#